data_AF-A0A522UTH2-F1
#
_entry.id   AF-A0A522UTH2-F1
#
_cell.length_a   1.000
_cell.length_b   1.000
_cell.length_c   1.000
_cell.angle_alpha   90.00
_cell.angle_beta   90.00
_cell.angle_gamma   90.00
#
_symmetry.space_group_name_H-M   'P 1'
#
loop_
_entity.id
_entity.type
_entity.pdbx_description
1 polymer ?
#
loop_
_entity_poly.entity_id
_entity_poly.type
_entity_poly.pdbx_seq_one_letter_code
_entity_poly.pdbx_strand_id
1 'polypeptide(L)'
;MGNFKKRVMKSAMLLISAIITMLFMNMQVYALPDVTGTWTVEFNKGTRTTMTLRQSGEDVTGTLETTDGSRKQVVGKIAGKTLTLSRDSGLETIQHYRVTVECDRFSGNFWNEGKYPDKGTFTGTRTSPHYVSGSWEVMFKQDTRTTMTLRQSGEDVTGTLETTDGSRKQVVGRVAGKTLTLSRDSGLETIQHYRVTVECDRFSGNFWNEGKYPDKGTFTGTRH
;
A
#
# COMPACT_ATOMS: atom_id res chain seq x y z
N MET A 1 18.40 -23.23 57.84
CA MET A 1 17.65 -23.85 56.72
C MET A 1 16.74 -22.91 55.91
N GLY A 2 16.55 -21.64 56.29
CA GLY A 2 15.57 -20.74 55.62
C GLY A 2 16.04 -19.97 54.38
N ASN A 3 17.34 -19.80 54.15
CA ASN A 3 17.86 -18.94 53.07
C ASN A 3 18.03 -19.66 51.71
N PHE A 4 18.05 -20.99 51.68
CA PHE A 4 18.22 -21.76 50.45
C PHE A 4 16.92 -21.81 49.61
N LYS A 5 15.77 -22.03 50.26
CA LYS A 5 14.44 -22.04 49.59
C LYS A 5 14.09 -20.70 48.91
N LYS A 6 14.45 -19.56 49.52
CA LYS A 6 14.16 -18.22 48.96
C LYS A 6 14.97 -17.90 47.69
N ARG A 7 16.18 -18.44 47.54
CA ARG A 7 17.02 -18.21 46.34
C ARG A 7 16.56 -19.05 45.15
N VAL A 8 16.15 -20.30 45.38
CA VAL A 8 15.66 -21.20 44.32
C VAL A 8 14.33 -20.71 43.73
N MET A 9 13.42 -20.14 44.54
CA MET A 9 12.15 -19.57 44.05
C MET A 9 12.31 -18.31 43.21
N LYS A 10 13.30 -17.44 43.51
CA LYS A 10 13.56 -16.23 42.69
C LYS A 10 14.13 -16.57 41.30
N SER A 11 14.98 -17.59 41.19
CA SER A 11 15.53 -18.03 39.89
C SER A 11 14.51 -18.77 39.02
N ALA A 12 13.57 -19.52 39.60
CA ALA A 12 12.49 -20.17 38.84
C ALA A 12 11.47 -19.15 38.28
N MET A 13 11.18 -18.07 39.02
CA MET A 13 10.24 -17.03 38.59
C MET A 13 10.83 -16.12 37.49
N LEU A 14 12.15 -15.90 37.48
CA LEU A 14 12.87 -15.19 36.41
C LEU A 14 12.95 -16.01 35.11
N LEU A 15 13.02 -17.35 35.18
CA LEU A 15 12.99 -18.20 33.98
C LEU A 15 11.60 -18.25 33.34
N ILE A 16 10.52 -18.29 34.14
CA ILE A 16 9.14 -18.29 33.62
C ILE A 16 8.78 -16.92 33.00
N SER A 17 9.29 -15.82 33.56
CA SER A 17 9.09 -14.47 32.98
C SER A 17 9.86 -14.27 31.66
N ALA A 18 11.01 -14.94 31.47
CA ALA A 18 11.77 -14.88 30.22
C ALA A 18 11.12 -15.69 29.08
N ILE A 19 10.43 -16.80 29.40
CA ILE A 19 9.74 -17.64 28.41
C ILE A 19 8.42 -17.01 27.95
N ILE A 20 7.71 -16.28 28.82
CA ILE A 20 6.47 -15.58 28.44
C ILE A 20 6.74 -14.34 27.56
N THR A 21 7.94 -13.75 27.65
CA THR A 21 8.30 -12.57 26.83
C THR A 21 8.72 -12.94 25.39
N MET A 22 9.22 -14.17 25.15
CA MET A 22 9.64 -14.61 23.82
C MET A 22 8.49 -15.09 22.90
N LEU A 23 7.24 -15.10 23.39
CA LEU A 23 6.06 -15.54 22.63
C LEU A 23 5.19 -14.39 22.10
N PHE A 24 5.70 -13.17 22.09
CA PHE A 24 5.25 -12.16 21.14
C PHE A 24 6.04 -12.36 19.84
N MET A 25 5.81 -13.49 19.18
CA MET A 25 6.23 -13.64 17.80
C MET A 25 5.65 -12.46 17.03
N ASN A 26 6.54 -11.63 16.47
CA ASN A 26 6.22 -10.52 15.59
C ASN A 26 5.31 -11.01 14.47
N MET A 27 4.00 -10.93 14.70
CA MET A 27 3.00 -11.08 13.66
C MET A 27 3.11 -9.79 12.84
N GLN A 28 4.07 -9.76 11.91
CA GLN A 28 4.12 -8.74 10.89
C GLN A 28 2.87 -8.93 10.04
N VAL A 29 1.84 -8.15 10.35
CA VAL A 29 0.68 -7.98 9.47
C VAL A 29 1.23 -7.27 8.24
N TYR A 30 1.56 -8.04 7.21
CA TYR A 30 1.89 -7.47 5.91
C TYR A 30 0.61 -6.88 5.35
N ALA A 31 0.59 -5.56 5.14
CA ALA A 31 -0.48 -4.92 4.39
C ALA A 31 -0.60 -5.60 3.03
N LEU A 32 -1.83 -5.90 2.61
CA LEU A 32 -2.08 -6.44 1.27
C LEU A 32 -1.67 -5.36 0.26
N PRO A 33 -0.98 -5.72 -0.84
CA PRO A 33 -0.69 -4.77 -1.91
C PRO A 33 -1.99 -4.15 -2.43
N ASP A 34 -1.99 -2.82 -2.62
CA ASP A 34 -3.12 -2.13 -3.23
C ASP A 34 -3.11 -2.32 -4.76
N VAL A 35 -4.09 -3.05 -5.30
CA VAL A 35 -4.23 -3.25 -6.75
C VAL A 35 -5.22 -2.26 -7.39
N THR A 36 -5.83 -1.35 -6.63
CA THR A 36 -6.84 -0.40 -7.12
C THR A 36 -6.25 0.60 -8.10
N GLY A 37 -6.84 0.73 -9.29
CA GLY A 37 -6.44 1.74 -10.27
C GLY A 37 -6.46 1.23 -11.70
N THR A 38 -5.88 2.02 -12.59
CA THR A 38 -5.77 1.69 -14.02
C THR A 38 -4.39 1.11 -14.32
N TRP A 39 -4.39 0.02 -15.09
CA TRP A 39 -3.24 -0.77 -15.45
C TRP A 39 -3.17 -0.91 -16.97
N THR A 40 -1.97 -0.73 -17.52
CA THR A 40 -1.63 -1.22 -18.86
C THR A 40 -1.17 -2.66 -18.72
N VAL A 41 -1.92 -3.58 -19.32
CA VAL A 41 -1.65 -5.03 -19.25
C VAL A 41 -1.21 -5.57 -20.59
N GLU A 42 -0.38 -6.61 -20.58
CA GLU A 42 0.23 -7.20 -21.77
C GLU A 42 0.16 -8.73 -21.72
N PHE A 43 -0.31 -9.32 -22.81
CA PHE A 43 -0.42 -10.77 -23.01
C PHE A 43 0.70 -11.26 -23.92
N ASN A 44 1.49 -12.25 -23.49
CA ASN A 44 2.55 -12.86 -24.30
C ASN A 44 3.52 -11.85 -24.95
N LYS A 45 3.76 -10.69 -24.31
CA LYS A 45 4.55 -9.57 -24.85
C LYS A 45 4.04 -9.00 -26.19
N GLY A 46 2.78 -9.24 -26.52
CA GLY A 46 2.14 -8.80 -27.75
C GLY A 46 0.98 -7.86 -27.47
N THR A 47 -0.20 -8.43 -27.25
CA THR A 47 -1.45 -7.66 -27.09
C THR A 47 -1.41 -6.84 -25.81
N ARG A 48 -1.52 -5.52 -25.97
CA ARG A 48 -1.64 -4.56 -24.86
C ARG A 48 -3.04 -4.02 -24.76
N THR A 49 -3.52 -3.87 -23.53
CA THR A 49 -4.83 -3.29 -23.27
C THR A 49 -4.89 -2.64 -21.89
N THR A 50 -6.03 -2.06 -21.53
CA THR A 50 -6.27 -1.40 -20.25
C THR A 50 -7.14 -2.25 -19.34
N MET A 51 -6.74 -2.35 -18.08
CA MET A 51 -7.50 -2.95 -17.00
C MET A 51 -7.73 -1.93 -15.89
N THR A 52 -8.94 -1.84 -15.36
CA THR A 52 -9.26 -1.01 -14.20
C THR A 52 -9.72 -1.90 -13.06
N LEU A 53 -9.03 -1.84 -11.93
CA LEU A 53 -9.29 -2.65 -10.74
C LEU A 53 -9.76 -1.78 -9.57
N ARG A 54 -10.60 -2.38 -8.72
CA ARG A 54 -11.05 -1.88 -7.43
C ARG A 54 -10.89 -2.99 -6.40
N GLN A 55 -10.29 -2.68 -5.26
CA GLN A 55 -10.08 -3.62 -4.18
C GLN A 55 -10.93 -3.25 -2.96
N SER A 56 -11.51 -4.26 -2.32
CA SER A 56 -12.18 -4.14 -1.03
C SER A 56 -11.74 -5.31 -0.15
N GLY A 57 -10.79 -5.05 0.76
CA GLY A 57 -10.12 -6.11 1.51
C GLY A 57 -9.36 -7.05 0.56
N GLU A 58 -9.71 -8.34 0.60
CA GLU A 58 -9.13 -9.37 -0.29
C GLU A 58 -9.83 -9.44 -1.64
N ASP A 59 -11.06 -8.93 -1.76
CA ASP A 59 -11.84 -9.05 -3.00
C ASP A 59 -11.43 -7.97 -4.01
N VAL A 60 -11.30 -8.39 -5.27
CA VAL A 60 -10.92 -7.53 -6.38
C VAL A 60 -11.97 -7.62 -7.47
N THR A 61 -12.43 -6.45 -7.94
CA THR A 61 -13.36 -6.33 -9.06
C THR A 61 -12.79 -5.35 -10.08
N GLY A 62 -13.26 -5.42 -11.33
CA GLY A 62 -12.75 -4.53 -12.34
C GLY A 62 -13.32 -4.77 -13.73
N THR A 63 -12.68 -4.13 -14.70
CA THR A 63 -12.97 -4.28 -16.11
C THR A 63 -11.68 -4.40 -16.91
N LEU A 64 -11.66 -5.28 -17.90
CA LEU A 64 -10.62 -5.40 -18.90
C LEU A 64 -11.18 -4.98 -20.25
N GLU A 65 -10.51 -4.03 -20.91
CA GLU A 65 -10.80 -3.67 -22.29
C GLU A 65 -10.24 -4.76 -23.22
N THR A 66 -11.00 -5.23 -24.19
CA THR A 66 -10.57 -6.19 -25.19
C THR A 66 -10.10 -5.48 -26.46
N THR A 67 -9.42 -6.20 -27.35
CA THR A 67 -8.85 -5.62 -28.59
C THR A 67 -9.90 -5.06 -29.55
N ASP A 68 -11.16 -5.48 -29.41
CA ASP A 68 -12.32 -4.95 -30.14
C ASP A 68 -12.96 -3.73 -29.44
N GLY A 69 -12.38 -3.23 -28.34
CA GLY A 69 -12.87 -2.11 -27.55
C GLY A 69 -13.98 -2.46 -26.55
N SER A 70 -14.45 -3.72 -26.52
CA SER A 70 -15.45 -4.13 -25.53
C SER A 70 -14.84 -4.16 -24.11
N ARG A 71 -15.67 -3.98 -23.07
CA ARG A 71 -15.22 -4.08 -21.67
C ARG A 71 -15.84 -5.30 -21.02
N LYS A 72 -15.00 -6.19 -20.51
CA LYS A 72 -15.41 -7.41 -19.81
C LYS A 72 -15.15 -7.26 -18.32
N GLN A 73 -16.12 -7.65 -17.51
CA GLN A 73 -15.96 -7.67 -16.06
C GLN A 73 -14.88 -8.66 -15.66
N VAL A 74 -14.06 -8.27 -14.69
CA VAL A 74 -13.06 -9.13 -14.06
C VAL A 74 -13.36 -9.17 -12.57
N VAL A 75 -13.25 -10.35 -11.97
CA VAL A 75 -13.41 -10.57 -10.53
C VAL A 75 -12.26 -11.42 -10.02
N GLY A 76 -11.95 -11.35 -8.74
CA GLY A 76 -10.86 -12.12 -8.18
C GLY A 76 -10.55 -11.81 -6.74
N LYS A 77 -9.38 -12.27 -6.29
CA LYS A 77 -8.90 -12.11 -4.92
C LYS A 77 -7.41 -11.86 -4.86
N ILE A 78 -6.98 -11.12 -3.84
CA ILE A 78 -5.58 -10.96 -3.48
C ILE A 78 -5.29 -11.66 -2.15
N ALA A 79 -4.24 -12.48 -2.13
CA ALA A 79 -3.75 -13.17 -0.95
C ALA A 79 -2.22 -13.01 -0.87
N GLY A 80 -1.75 -12.28 0.15
CA GLY A 80 -0.35 -11.84 0.21
C GLY A 80 0.01 -11.02 -1.04
N LYS A 81 1.02 -11.46 -1.80
CA LYS A 81 1.41 -10.83 -3.08
C LYS A 81 0.77 -11.45 -4.31
N THR A 82 -0.04 -12.50 -4.15
CA THR A 82 -0.66 -13.19 -5.28
C THR A 82 -2.04 -12.61 -5.57
N LEU A 83 -2.19 -12.03 -6.75
CA LEU A 83 -3.48 -11.62 -7.30
C LEU A 83 -3.99 -12.72 -8.24
N THR A 84 -5.19 -13.21 -7.96
CA THR A 84 -5.95 -14.11 -8.82
C THR A 84 -7.13 -13.36 -9.39
N LEU A 85 -7.36 -13.50 -10.70
CA LEU A 85 -8.49 -12.88 -11.39
C LEU A 85 -9.13 -13.90 -12.33
N SER A 86 -10.38 -13.68 -12.69
CA SER A 86 -11.08 -14.42 -13.73
C SER A 86 -12.08 -13.54 -14.46
N ARG A 87 -12.37 -13.88 -15.71
CA ARG A 87 -13.45 -13.28 -16.51
C ARG A 87 -14.06 -14.29 -17.47
N ASP A 88 -15.31 -14.05 -17.85
CA ASP A 88 -15.89 -14.65 -19.05
C ASP A 88 -15.33 -13.93 -20.28
N SER A 89 -14.58 -14.66 -21.11
CA SER A 89 -14.02 -14.13 -22.35
C SER A 89 -15.01 -14.18 -23.52
N GLY A 90 -16.19 -14.76 -23.31
CA GLY A 90 -17.12 -15.20 -24.35
C GLY A 90 -16.72 -16.56 -24.91
N LEU A 91 -17.40 -16.99 -25.97
CA LEU A 91 -17.07 -18.21 -26.71
C LEU A 91 -16.97 -19.47 -25.82
N GLU A 92 -17.81 -19.55 -24.79
CA GLU A 92 -17.84 -20.68 -23.85
C GLU A 92 -16.48 -20.89 -23.17
N THR A 93 -15.78 -19.80 -22.83
CA THR A 93 -14.42 -19.81 -22.30
C THR A 93 -14.26 -18.83 -21.13
N ILE A 94 -13.78 -19.34 -20.00
CA ILE A 94 -13.39 -18.55 -18.81
C ILE A 94 -11.88 -18.36 -18.84
N GLN A 95 -11.43 -17.11 -18.78
CA GLN A 95 -10.02 -16.77 -18.71
C GLN A 95 -9.64 -16.47 -17.26
N HIS A 96 -8.62 -17.14 -16.77
CA HIS A 96 -8.08 -17.01 -15.43
C HIS A 96 -6.69 -16.37 -15.45
N TYR A 97 -6.33 -15.67 -14.38
CA TYR A 97 -5.04 -15.02 -14.21
C TYR A 97 -4.49 -15.32 -12.82
N ARG A 98 -3.19 -15.54 -12.73
CA ARG A 98 -2.46 -15.62 -11.47
C ARG A 98 -1.14 -14.88 -11.60
N VAL A 99 -1.01 -13.79 -10.86
CA VAL A 99 0.14 -12.89 -10.93
C VAL A 99 0.68 -12.55 -9.55
N THR A 100 1.97 -12.24 -9.49
CA THR A 100 2.64 -11.66 -8.33
C THR A 100 2.66 -10.15 -8.48
N VAL A 101 2.16 -9.44 -7.47
CA VAL A 101 2.12 -7.98 -7.40
C VAL A 101 3.38 -7.47 -6.71
N GLU A 102 4.04 -6.52 -7.37
CA GLU A 102 5.21 -5.79 -6.91
C GLU A 102 4.99 -4.30 -7.20
N CYS A 103 4.44 -3.60 -6.21
CA CYS A 103 4.16 -2.17 -6.31
C CYS A 103 3.25 -1.84 -7.51
N ASP A 104 3.75 -1.02 -8.44
CA ASP A 104 3.06 -0.59 -9.65
C ASP A 104 3.19 -1.57 -10.81
N ARG A 105 3.59 -2.81 -10.53
CA ARG A 105 3.74 -3.87 -11.53
C ARG A 105 3.15 -5.17 -11.01
N PHE A 106 2.69 -6.01 -11.93
CA PHE A 106 2.47 -7.42 -11.66
C PHE A 106 2.95 -8.27 -12.82
N SER A 107 3.28 -9.52 -12.52
CA SER A 107 3.68 -10.50 -13.52
C SER A 107 3.25 -11.91 -13.15
N GLY A 108 2.87 -12.70 -14.15
CA GLY A 108 2.51 -14.09 -13.97
C GLY A 108 1.93 -14.69 -15.24
N ASN A 109 0.91 -15.52 -15.09
CA ASN A 109 0.34 -16.29 -16.20
C ASN A 109 -1.18 -16.12 -16.29
N PHE A 110 -1.70 -16.37 -17.47
CA PHE A 110 -3.13 -16.59 -17.71
C PHE A 110 -3.35 -17.98 -18.31
N TRP A 111 -4.56 -18.50 -18.18
CA TRP A 111 -5.02 -19.69 -18.89
C TRP A 111 -6.52 -19.61 -19.18
N ASN A 112 -6.94 -20.21 -20.28
CA ASN A 112 -8.34 -20.33 -20.65
C ASN A 112 -8.86 -21.74 -20.31
N GLU A 113 -10.06 -21.79 -19.76
CA GLU A 113 -10.82 -23.00 -19.48
C GLU A 113 -12.10 -22.99 -20.32
N GLY A 114 -12.37 -24.07 -21.05
CA GLY A 114 -13.56 -24.21 -21.89
C GLY A 114 -13.23 -24.65 -23.31
N LYS A 115 -14.00 -24.13 -24.28
CA LYS A 115 -13.96 -24.56 -25.69
C LYS A 115 -12.63 -24.26 -26.39
N TYR A 116 -11.96 -23.18 -26.02
CA TYR A 116 -10.70 -22.73 -26.63
C TYR A 116 -9.59 -22.60 -25.57
N PRO A 117 -9.02 -23.73 -25.10
CA PRO A 117 -7.99 -23.71 -24.07
C PRO A 117 -6.67 -23.13 -24.62
N ASP A 118 -6.08 -22.21 -23.87
CA ASP A 118 -4.77 -21.64 -24.11
C ASP A 118 -4.11 -21.24 -22.78
N LYS A 119 -2.85 -20.81 -22.84
CA LYS A 119 -2.14 -20.25 -21.70
C LYS A 119 -1.00 -19.36 -22.16
N GLY A 120 -0.56 -18.47 -21.28
CA GLY A 120 0.55 -17.58 -21.61
C GLY A 120 0.97 -16.68 -20.45
N THR A 121 1.82 -15.72 -20.74
CA THR A 121 2.27 -14.72 -19.77
C THR A 121 1.30 -13.54 -19.71
N PHE A 122 1.15 -13.00 -18.50
CA PHE A 122 0.32 -11.84 -18.23
C PHE A 122 1.08 -10.88 -17.32
N THR A 123 1.32 -9.67 -17.81
CA THR A 123 2.00 -8.61 -17.06
C THR A 123 1.14 -7.37 -17.01
N GLY A 124 1.37 -6.54 -15.99
CA GLY A 124 0.67 -5.27 -15.81
C GLY A 124 1.61 -4.23 -15.25
N THR A 125 1.43 -2.98 -15.70
CA THR A 125 2.08 -1.81 -15.12
C THR A 125 1.02 -0.73 -14.90
N ARG A 126 0.99 -0.13 -13.71
CA ARG A 126 0.04 0.93 -13.37
C ARG A 126 0.25 2.14 -14.29
N THR A 127 -0.83 2.69 -14.83
CA THR A 127 -0.76 3.82 -15.77
C THR A 127 -0.28 5.12 -15.10
N SER A 128 -0.53 5.27 -13.79
CA SER A 128 0.03 6.34 -12.96
C SER A 128 0.90 5.73 -11.86
N PRO A 129 2.22 5.57 -12.06
CA PRO A 129 3.10 4.80 -11.19
C PRO A 129 3.41 5.46 -9.83
N HIS A 130 2.66 6.48 -9.42
CA HIS A 130 2.90 7.23 -8.18
C HIS A 130 1.58 7.59 -7.50
N TYR A 131 0.71 6.60 -7.36
CA TYR A 131 -0.58 6.78 -6.69
C TYR A 131 -0.37 6.87 -5.18
N VAL A 132 -0.74 7.99 -4.54
CA VAL A 132 -0.51 8.24 -3.11
C VAL A 132 -1.79 8.22 -2.25
N SER A 133 -2.96 7.99 -2.84
CA SER A 133 -4.21 7.95 -2.05
C SER A 133 -4.22 6.75 -1.10
N GLY A 134 -4.77 6.91 0.10
CA GLY A 134 -4.84 5.86 1.10
C GLY A 134 -4.61 6.38 2.51
N SER A 135 -4.63 5.48 3.47
CA SER A 135 -4.23 5.76 4.86
C SER A 135 -2.75 5.39 5.04
N TRP A 136 -2.02 6.22 5.75
CA TRP A 136 -0.58 6.11 5.96
C TRP A 136 -0.26 6.27 7.44
N GLU A 137 0.55 5.37 7.98
CA GLU A 137 1.29 5.62 9.21
C GLU A 137 2.49 6.49 8.87
N VAL A 138 2.61 7.67 9.50
CA VAL A 138 3.72 8.59 9.26
C VAL A 138 4.54 8.83 10.51
N MET A 139 5.84 9.03 10.34
CA MET A 139 6.80 9.27 11.42
C MET A 139 7.58 10.56 11.19
N PHE A 140 7.64 11.41 12.22
CA PHE A 140 8.45 12.63 12.27
C PHE A 140 9.67 12.42 13.15
N LYS A 141 10.87 12.72 12.63
CA LYS A 141 12.15 12.61 13.38
C LYS A 141 12.36 11.23 14.05
N GLN A 142 11.67 10.19 13.55
CA GLN A 142 11.60 8.85 14.14
C GLN A 142 10.92 8.72 15.52
N ASP A 143 10.44 9.83 16.10
CA ASP A 143 9.91 9.85 17.46
C ASP A 143 8.39 9.92 17.50
N THR A 144 7.80 10.67 16.58
CA THR A 144 6.35 10.94 16.60
C THR A 144 5.65 10.17 15.50
N ARG A 145 4.81 9.21 15.88
CA ARG A 145 3.95 8.44 14.98
C ARG A 145 2.55 9.01 14.94
N THR A 146 1.97 9.10 13.75
CA THR A 146 0.56 9.48 13.56
C THR A 146 0.00 8.92 12.24
N THR A 147 -1.26 9.20 11.94
CA THR A 147 -1.94 8.77 10.72
C THR A 147 -2.21 9.93 9.76
N MET A 148 -1.96 9.71 8.48
CA MET A 148 -2.28 10.61 7.38
C MET A 148 -3.20 9.90 6.38
N THR A 149 -4.30 10.51 6.00
CA THR A 149 -5.16 10.03 4.90
C THR A 149 -5.01 10.95 3.72
N LEU A 150 -4.63 10.41 2.56
CA LEU A 150 -4.43 11.16 1.33
C LEU A 150 -5.46 10.76 0.26
N ARG A 151 -5.84 11.72 -0.56
CA ARG A 151 -6.66 11.55 -1.77
C ARG A 151 -6.02 12.33 -2.91
N GLN A 152 -5.68 11.61 -3.97
CA GLN A 152 -5.07 12.14 -5.18
C GLN A 152 -6.11 12.28 -6.30
N SER A 153 -6.04 13.38 -7.03
CA SER A 153 -6.80 13.63 -8.24
C SER A 153 -5.87 14.23 -9.30
N GLY A 154 -5.43 13.41 -10.26
CA GLY A 154 -4.36 13.80 -11.18
C GLY A 154 -3.04 14.02 -10.43
N GLU A 155 -2.45 15.19 -10.56
CA GLU A 155 -1.24 15.57 -9.80
C GLU A 155 -1.56 16.16 -8.43
N ASP A 156 -2.78 16.66 -8.21
CA ASP A 156 -3.14 17.29 -6.94
C ASP A 156 -3.43 16.25 -5.86
N VAL A 157 -2.98 16.53 -4.63
CA VAL A 157 -3.15 15.70 -3.45
C VAL A 157 -3.79 16.53 -2.34
N THR A 158 -4.82 15.97 -1.73
CA THR A 158 -5.49 16.52 -0.54
C THR A 158 -5.50 15.46 0.54
N GLY A 159 -5.72 15.84 1.79
CA GLY A 159 -5.79 14.87 2.85
C GLY A 159 -5.94 15.47 4.24
N THR A 160 -5.86 14.60 5.23
CA THR A 160 -5.88 14.97 6.65
C THR A 160 -4.75 14.27 7.38
N LEU A 161 -4.04 15.02 8.20
CA LEU A 161 -3.05 14.52 9.15
C LEU A 161 -3.64 14.62 10.55
N GLU A 162 -3.77 13.49 11.22
CA GLU A 162 -4.04 13.45 12.66
C GLU A 162 -2.76 13.86 13.40
N THR A 163 -2.86 14.63 14.47
CA THR A 163 -1.71 15.01 15.30
C THR A 163 -1.74 14.26 16.62
N THR A 164 -0.68 14.32 17.40
CA THR A 164 -0.56 13.59 18.66
C THR A 164 -1.59 13.98 19.70
N ASP A 165 -2.20 15.16 19.59
CA ASP A 165 -3.31 15.60 20.43
C ASP A 165 -4.69 15.15 19.92
N GLY A 166 -4.74 14.36 18.85
CA GLY A 166 -5.96 13.88 18.20
C GLY A 166 -6.60 14.89 17.24
N SER A 167 -6.11 16.13 17.15
CA SER A 167 -6.63 17.10 16.20
C SER A 167 -6.25 16.74 14.77
N ARG A 168 -7.16 17.00 13.83
CA ARG A 168 -6.97 16.74 12.41
C ARG A 168 -6.71 18.04 11.66
N LYS A 169 -5.64 18.07 10.89
CA LYS A 169 -5.25 19.23 10.07
C LYS A 169 -5.29 18.84 8.60
N GLN A 170 -5.84 19.72 7.77
CA GLN A 170 -5.84 19.53 6.31
C GLN A 170 -4.41 19.58 5.78
N VAL A 171 -4.10 18.70 4.85
CA VAL A 171 -2.86 18.72 4.05
C VAL A 171 -3.22 18.86 2.59
N VAL A 172 -2.46 19.66 1.85
CA VAL A 172 -2.62 19.86 0.41
C VAL A 172 -1.26 19.74 -0.26
N GLY A 173 -1.22 19.39 -1.53
CA GLY A 173 0.05 19.23 -2.22
C GLY A 173 -0.08 18.64 -3.61
N ARG A 174 1.04 18.14 -4.12
CA ARG A 174 1.13 17.57 -5.47
C ARG A 174 2.08 16.39 -5.55
N VAL A 175 1.84 15.52 -6.52
CA VAL A 175 2.79 14.47 -6.92
C VAL A 175 3.32 14.74 -8.32
N ALA A 176 4.65 14.69 -8.45
CA ALA A 176 5.37 14.86 -9.70
C ALA A 176 6.43 13.74 -9.82
N GLY A 177 6.14 12.75 -10.67
CA GLY A 177 6.91 11.51 -10.67
C GLY A 177 6.92 10.88 -9.27
N LYS A 178 8.09 10.45 -8.80
CA LYS A 178 8.26 9.91 -7.44
C LYS A 178 8.20 10.95 -6.31
N THR A 179 8.12 12.24 -6.61
CA THR A 179 8.17 13.27 -5.58
C THR A 179 6.76 13.66 -5.15
N LEU A 180 6.44 13.48 -3.88
CA LEU A 180 5.27 14.03 -3.24
C LEU A 180 5.68 15.28 -2.43
N THR A 181 5.06 16.40 -2.75
CA THR A 181 5.12 17.62 -1.93
C THR A 181 3.80 17.83 -1.23
N LEU A 182 3.83 18.15 0.06
CA LEU A 182 2.64 18.50 0.83
C LEU A 182 2.92 19.77 1.63
N SER A 183 1.87 20.45 2.06
CA SER A 183 1.92 21.51 3.05
C SER A 183 0.66 21.52 3.91
N ARG A 184 0.77 22.11 5.11
CA ARG A 184 -0.36 22.41 5.99
C ARG A 184 -0.09 23.63 6.84
N ASP A 185 -1.17 24.26 7.28
CA ASP A 185 -1.12 25.18 8.42
C ASP A 185 -1.06 24.36 9.72
N SER A 186 0.04 24.50 10.46
CA SER A 186 0.23 23.83 11.75
C SER A 186 -0.41 24.62 12.91
N GLY A 187 -0.92 25.82 12.64
CA GLY A 187 -1.27 26.83 13.61
C GLY A 187 -0.07 27.69 14.00
N LEU A 188 -0.27 28.58 14.96
CA LEU A 188 0.81 29.39 15.56
C LEU A 188 1.65 30.16 14.53
N GLU A 189 1.02 30.66 13.46
CA GLU A 189 1.71 31.40 12.38
C GLU A 189 2.84 30.58 11.74
N THR A 190 2.63 29.27 11.59
CA THR A 190 3.64 28.34 11.07
C THR A 190 3.05 27.40 10.01
N ILE A 191 3.63 27.42 8.80
CA ILE A 191 3.33 26.49 7.72
C ILE A 191 4.34 25.36 7.74
N GLN A 192 3.85 24.12 7.75
CA GLN A 192 4.69 22.94 7.66
C GLN A 192 4.64 22.37 6.26
N HIS A 193 5.81 22.15 5.67
CA HIS A 193 6.00 21.63 4.33
C HIS A 193 6.66 20.25 4.38
N TYR A 194 6.39 19.43 3.38
CA TYR A 194 6.93 18.08 3.24
C TYR A 194 7.39 17.87 1.81
N ARG A 195 8.52 17.17 1.65
CA ARG A 195 9.01 16.70 0.36
C ARG A 195 9.56 15.30 0.53
N VAL A 196 8.89 14.34 -0.10
CA VAL A 196 9.22 12.92 0.04
C VAL A 196 9.30 12.23 -1.30
N THR A 197 10.11 11.17 -1.35
CA THR A 197 10.15 10.21 -2.45
C THR A 197 9.20 9.06 -2.13
N VAL A 198 8.27 8.78 -3.03
CA VAL A 198 7.29 7.70 -2.94
C VAL A 198 7.86 6.46 -3.65
N GLU A 199 7.88 5.35 -2.93
CA GLU A 199 8.26 4.04 -3.41
C GLU A 199 7.24 3.02 -2.91
N CYS A 200 6.30 2.66 -3.78
CA CYS A 200 5.25 1.69 -3.46
C CYS A 200 4.41 2.17 -2.26
N ASP A 201 4.28 1.32 -1.25
CA ASP A 201 3.57 1.56 0.00
C ASP A 201 4.41 2.33 1.03
N ARG A 202 5.47 3.01 0.59
CA ARG A 202 6.34 3.80 1.45
C ARG A 202 6.64 5.16 0.85
N PHE A 203 6.90 6.13 1.71
CA PHE A 203 7.62 7.32 1.32
C PHE A 203 8.66 7.71 2.35
N SER A 204 9.68 8.42 1.90
CA SER A 204 10.74 8.96 2.77
C SER A 204 11.24 10.29 2.25
N GLY A 205 11.50 11.22 3.15
CA GLY A 205 12.11 12.51 2.83
C GLY A 205 12.17 13.41 4.05
N ASN A 206 11.89 14.70 3.85
CA ASN A 206 12.04 15.72 4.87
C ASN A 206 10.78 16.55 5.04
N PHE A 207 10.63 17.12 6.23
CA PHE A 207 9.72 18.23 6.49
C PHE A 207 10.51 19.47 6.94
N TRP A 208 9.90 20.63 6.78
CA TRP A 208 10.38 21.89 7.37
C TRP A 208 9.21 22.79 7.73
N ASN A 209 9.40 23.63 8.74
CA ASN A 209 8.45 24.64 9.17
C ASN A 209 8.94 26.03 8.73
N GLU A 210 8.02 26.83 8.23
CA GLU A 210 8.21 28.23 7.85
C GLU A 210 7.32 29.10 8.73
N GLY A 211 7.87 30.17 9.30
CA GLY A 211 7.13 31.10 10.16
C GLY A 211 7.73 31.24 11.56
N LYS A 212 6.86 31.42 12.56
CA LYS A 212 7.25 31.77 13.94
C LYS A 212 8.10 30.71 14.64
N TYR A 213 7.87 29.42 14.33
CA TYR A 213 8.57 28.29 14.96
C TYR A 213 9.28 27.42 13.91
N PRO A 214 10.45 27.86 13.39
CA PRO A 214 11.19 27.12 12.38
C PRO A 214 11.73 25.81 12.96
N ASP A 215 11.57 24.73 12.19
CA ASP A 215 12.05 23.38 12.51
C ASP A 215 12.24 22.60 11.20
N LYS A 216 12.99 21.51 11.24
CA LYS A 216 13.15 20.57 10.13
C LYS A 216 13.51 19.19 10.62
N GLY A 217 13.20 18.18 9.83
CA GLY A 217 13.55 16.81 10.17
C GLY A 217 13.16 15.80 9.09
N THR A 218 13.35 14.53 9.43
CA THR A 218 12.94 13.41 8.57
C THR A 218 11.43 13.19 8.65
N PHE A 219 10.85 12.79 7.52
CA PHE A 219 9.45 12.43 7.40
C PHE A 219 9.34 11.14 6.58
N THR A 220 8.81 10.09 7.19
CA THR A 220 8.61 8.80 6.54
C THR A 220 7.15 8.38 6.66
N GLY A 221 6.69 7.53 5.74
CA GLY A 221 5.33 6.99 5.74
C GLY A 221 5.30 5.56 5.25
N THR A 222 4.39 4.76 5.79
CA THR A 222 4.06 3.41 5.32
C THR A 222 2.53 3.31 5.19
N ARG A 223 2.04 2.81 4.05
CA ARG A 223 0.59 2.68 3.79
C ARG A 223 -0.01 1.53 4.61
N HIS A 224 -1.25 1.72 5.05
CA HIS A 224 -2.09 0.69 5.69
C HIS A 224 -2.96 -0.05 4.67
#